data_AF-A0A8I0FF67-F1
#
_entry.id   AF-A0A8I0FF67-F1
#
_cell.length_a   1.000
_cell.length_b   1.000
_cell.length_c   1.000
_cell.angle_alpha   90.00
_cell.angle_beta   90.00
_cell.angle_gamma   90.00
#
_symmetry.space_group_name_H-M   'P 1'
#
loop_
_entity.id
_entity.type
_entity.pdbx_description
1 polymer ?
#
loop_
_entity_poly.entity_id
_entity_poly.type
_entity_poly.pdbx_seq_one_letter_code
_entity_poly.pdbx_strand_id
1 'polypeptide(L)'
;NARAQKKIIAIANDDAYSAAYAIASSAEKVFVSRTSGVGSIGVIASHIDQSGFNEKQGIKYTTIFAGSRKNDLNPHEPVTSESLENLQNEVNRLYEMFSQLVARNRNLSVEAIKNTEAGLYFGQNAVEIGLADGVTIFSEFINKGDKTMTEQLKAEQPREQATSEDLIAKYKKYQAEVLEIARLCNLSKMPEKLLEFVEQGKNVEEARDILMSILAERTTKTEILSTIPQSSSEDLMMQAAKTRHNS
;
A
#
# COMPACT_ATOMS: atom_id res chain seq x y z
N ASN A 1 7.82 -11.56 -12.88
CA ASN A 1 6.73 -10.82 -13.56
C ASN A 1 5.56 -10.68 -12.60
N ALA A 2 5.42 -9.55 -11.88
CA ALA A 2 4.45 -9.42 -10.78
C ALA A 2 2.98 -9.51 -11.27
N ARG A 3 2.67 -8.93 -12.43
CA ARG A 3 1.33 -9.01 -13.06
C ARG A 3 0.93 -10.42 -13.51
N ALA A 4 1.89 -11.33 -13.66
CA ALA A 4 1.61 -12.75 -13.96
C ALA A 4 1.23 -13.55 -12.71
N GLN A 5 1.39 -12.98 -11.52
CA GLN A 5 1.11 -13.62 -10.23
C GLN A 5 -0.07 -12.97 -9.50
N LYS A 6 -0.26 -11.65 -9.67
CA LYS A 6 -1.39 -10.90 -9.11
C LYS A 6 -1.92 -9.94 -10.17
N LYS A 7 -3.23 -9.83 -10.30
CA LYS A 7 -3.86 -8.84 -11.18
C LYS A 7 -3.52 -7.44 -10.68
N ILE A 8 -2.91 -6.64 -11.55
CA ILE A 8 -2.57 -5.23 -11.28
C ILE A 8 -3.40 -4.38 -12.21
N ILE A 9 -4.18 -3.47 -11.64
CA ILE A 9 -5.04 -2.56 -12.39
C ILE A 9 -4.58 -1.13 -12.09
N ALA A 10 -4.37 -0.33 -13.14
CA ALA A 10 -4.16 1.10 -13.03
C ALA A 10 -5.47 1.83 -13.32
N ILE A 11 -5.79 2.84 -12.52
CA ILE A 11 -6.92 3.73 -12.73
C ILE A 11 -6.40 5.16 -12.63
N ALA A 12 -6.41 5.89 -13.74
CA ALA A 12 -6.15 7.32 -13.76
C ALA A 12 -7.44 8.05 -13.37
N ASN A 13 -7.56 8.46 -12.10
CA ASN A 13 -8.72 9.24 -11.65
C ASN A 13 -8.71 10.65 -12.28
N ASP A 14 -7.56 11.33 -12.19
CA ASP A 14 -7.34 12.64 -12.79
C ASP A 14 -6.47 12.54 -14.03
N ASP A 15 -5.18 12.22 -13.93
CA ASP A 15 -4.33 12.07 -15.12
C ASP A 15 -3.18 11.10 -14.86
N ALA A 16 -2.70 10.45 -15.92
CA ALA A 16 -1.44 9.71 -15.90
C ALA A 16 -0.68 9.98 -17.21
N TYR A 17 0.14 11.03 -17.22
CA TYR A 17 0.96 11.44 -18.35
C TYR A 17 2.44 11.09 -18.17
N SER A 18 3.13 10.89 -19.29
CA SER A 18 4.60 10.72 -19.32
C SER A 18 5.04 9.59 -18.39
N ALA A 19 5.97 9.82 -17.46
CA ALA A 19 6.45 8.79 -16.54
C ALA A 19 5.32 8.10 -15.75
N ALA A 20 4.25 8.83 -15.39
CA ALA A 20 3.10 8.22 -14.73
C ALA A 20 2.39 7.21 -15.65
N TYR A 21 2.31 7.51 -16.94
CA TYR A 21 1.78 6.58 -17.94
C TYR A 21 2.71 5.38 -18.18
N ALA A 22 4.03 5.56 -18.12
CA ALA A 22 4.99 4.45 -18.19
C ALA A 22 4.70 3.41 -17.10
N ILE A 23 4.44 3.87 -15.88
CA ILE A 23 4.06 3.04 -14.74
C ILE A 23 2.68 2.41 -14.98
N ALA A 24 1.67 3.23 -15.31
CA ALA A 24 0.30 2.76 -15.53
C ALA A 24 0.23 1.68 -16.61
N SER A 25 0.92 1.87 -17.73
CA SER A 25 0.97 0.90 -18.84
C SER A 25 1.48 -0.47 -18.42
N SER A 26 2.27 -0.57 -17.35
CA SER A 26 2.80 -1.84 -16.86
C SER A 26 1.74 -2.71 -16.17
N ALA A 27 0.58 -2.13 -15.81
CA ALA A 27 -0.58 -2.87 -15.30
C ALA A 27 -1.18 -3.82 -16.36
N GLU A 28 -2.02 -4.75 -15.91
CA GLU A 28 -2.78 -5.63 -16.81
C GLU A 28 -3.88 -4.84 -17.53
N LYS A 29 -4.55 -3.93 -16.81
CA LYS A 29 -5.50 -2.99 -17.38
C LYS A 29 -5.25 -1.57 -16.89
N VAL A 30 -5.51 -0.61 -17.76
CA VAL A 30 -5.47 0.82 -17.53
C VAL A 30 -6.87 1.37 -17.76
N PHE A 31 -7.46 1.95 -16.74
CA PHE A 31 -8.73 2.66 -16.87
C PHE A 31 -8.53 4.15 -16.69
N VAL A 32 -9.40 4.91 -17.34
CA VAL A 32 -9.44 6.38 -17.30
C VAL A 32 -10.84 6.82 -16.85
N SER A 33 -10.96 7.93 -16.14
CA SER A 33 -12.25 8.61 -15.97
C SER A 33 -12.67 9.33 -17.25
N ARG A 34 -13.92 9.83 -17.29
CA ARG A 34 -14.46 10.56 -18.46
C ARG A 34 -13.61 11.77 -18.83
N THR A 35 -13.02 12.42 -17.84
CA THR A 35 -12.25 13.67 -18.02
C THR A 35 -10.75 13.46 -17.85
N SER A 36 -10.31 12.31 -17.36
CA SER A 36 -8.88 12.05 -17.21
C SER A 36 -8.19 11.85 -18.54
N GLY A 37 -6.90 12.16 -18.59
CA GLY A 37 -6.08 11.82 -19.72
C GLY A 37 -4.85 10.97 -19.41
N VAL A 38 -4.38 10.37 -20.49
CA VAL A 38 -3.17 9.57 -20.59
C VAL A 38 -2.40 9.94 -21.85
N GLY A 39 -1.19 9.41 -22.00
CA GLY A 39 -0.30 9.77 -23.11
C GLY A 39 0.86 10.61 -22.62
N SER A 40 1.22 11.66 -23.37
CA SER A 40 2.50 12.36 -23.18
C SER A 40 3.68 11.39 -23.21
N ILE A 41 3.61 10.41 -24.10
CA ILE A 41 4.66 9.41 -24.29
C ILE A 41 5.75 10.09 -25.10
N GLY A 42 6.68 10.73 -24.41
CA GLY A 42 7.69 11.57 -25.00
C GLY A 42 8.79 11.90 -24.00
N VAL A 43 9.87 12.48 -24.51
CA VAL A 43 11.02 12.92 -23.72
C VAL A 43 11.36 14.34 -24.16
N ILE A 44 11.54 15.22 -23.19
CA ILE A 44 11.98 16.59 -23.41
C ILE A 44 13.18 16.87 -22.51
N ALA A 45 14.15 17.60 -23.06
CA ALA A 45 15.24 18.19 -22.31
C ALA A 45 15.25 19.70 -22.59
N SER A 46 15.46 20.50 -21.56
CA SER A 46 15.52 21.96 -21.68
C SER A 46 16.85 22.46 -21.14
N HIS A 47 17.46 23.36 -21.89
CA HIS A 47 18.70 24.05 -21.53
C HIS A 47 18.44 25.56 -21.49
N ILE A 48 18.99 26.25 -20.50
CA ILE A 48 18.89 27.69 -20.36
C ILE A 48 20.28 28.28 -20.56
N ASP A 49 20.45 29.04 -21.64
CA ASP A 49 21.62 29.89 -21.83
C ASP A 49 21.44 31.19 -21.04
N GLN A 50 22.31 31.39 -20.04
CA GLN A 50 22.34 32.55 -19.18
C GLN A 50 23.53 33.47 -19.50
N SER A 51 24.32 33.20 -20.54
CA SER A 51 25.52 33.98 -20.88
C SER A 51 25.21 35.47 -21.07
N GLY A 52 24.14 35.80 -21.79
CA GLY A 52 23.68 37.19 -21.96
C GLY A 52 23.12 37.83 -20.68
N PHE A 53 22.59 37.04 -19.73
CA PHE A 53 22.23 37.55 -18.41
C PHE A 53 23.49 37.87 -17.59
N ASN A 54 24.46 36.96 -17.59
CA ASN A 54 25.72 37.11 -16.87
C ASN A 54 26.48 38.36 -17.34
N GLU A 55 26.54 38.59 -18.66
CA GLU A 55 27.15 39.78 -19.25
C GLU A 55 26.51 41.07 -18.72
N LYS A 56 25.17 41.16 -18.70
CA LYS A 56 24.43 42.31 -18.17
C LYS A 56 24.65 42.55 -16.69
N GLN A 57 24.94 41.49 -15.93
CA GLN A 57 25.26 41.56 -14.50
C GLN A 57 26.76 41.79 -14.23
N GLY A 58 27.60 41.87 -15.26
CA GLY A 58 29.06 41.98 -15.11
C GLY A 58 29.71 40.71 -14.52
N ILE A 59 29.04 39.56 -14.59
CA ILE A 59 29.54 38.28 -14.08
C ILE A 59 30.31 37.57 -15.19
N LYS A 60 31.56 37.21 -14.93
CA LYS A 60 32.41 36.47 -15.87
C LYS A 60 32.76 35.09 -15.30
N TYR A 61 32.33 34.05 -15.99
CA TYR A 61 32.73 32.68 -15.71
C TYR A 61 33.97 32.31 -16.52
N THR A 62 34.91 31.58 -15.92
CA THR A 62 36.07 30.99 -16.59
C THR A 62 36.16 29.54 -16.15
N THR A 63 35.69 28.64 -17.01
CA THR A 63 35.60 27.22 -16.68
C THR A 63 36.93 26.52 -16.99
N ILE A 64 37.46 25.80 -16.00
CA ILE A 64 38.64 24.94 -16.14
C ILE A 64 38.16 23.50 -15.93
N PHE A 65 38.30 22.64 -16.93
CA PHE A 65 37.76 21.28 -16.89
C PHE A 65 38.68 20.29 -17.62
N ALA A 66 38.55 19.01 -17.29
CA ALA A 66 39.24 17.91 -17.94
C ALA A 66 38.24 17.01 -18.67
N GLY A 67 38.54 16.69 -19.93
CA GLY A 67 37.65 15.96 -20.84
C GLY A 67 36.75 16.88 -21.66
N SER A 68 36.69 16.68 -22.99
CA SER A 68 35.99 17.58 -23.93
C SER A 68 34.50 17.77 -23.64
N ARG A 69 33.87 16.75 -23.06
CA ARG A 69 32.43 16.72 -22.76
C ARG A 69 32.06 17.21 -21.36
N LYS A 70 33.06 17.56 -20.53
CA LYS A 70 32.83 17.85 -19.10
C LYS A 70 32.08 19.16 -18.86
N ASN A 71 32.07 20.04 -19.87
CA ASN A 71 31.43 21.35 -19.83
C ASN A 71 30.18 21.44 -20.72
N ASP A 72 29.71 20.32 -21.27
CA ASP A 72 28.50 20.32 -22.10
C ASP A 72 27.31 20.91 -21.33
N LEU A 73 26.46 21.65 -22.05
CA LEU A 73 25.23 22.24 -21.52
C LEU A 73 25.47 23.17 -20.31
N ASN A 74 26.67 23.73 -20.17
CA ASN A 74 26.95 24.74 -19.16
C ASN A 74 26.11 25.99 -19.42
N PRO A 75 25.26 26.44 -18.48
CA PRO A 75 24.37 27.58 -18.69
C PRO A 75 25.11 28.93 -18.79
N HIS A 76 26.40 28.98 -18.48
CA HIS A 76 27.18 30.22 -18.46
C HIS A 76 27.86 30.55 -19.79
N GLU A 77 27.76 29.69 -20.79
CA GLU A 77 28.28 29.88 -22.14
C GLU A 77 27.27 29.39 -23.18
N PRO A 78 27.32 29.92 -24.43
CA PRO A 78 26.47 29.41 -25.50
C PRO A 78 26.70 27.92 -25.76
N VAL A 79 25.62 27.18 -25.90
CA VAL A 79 25.69 25.73 -26.12
C VAL A 79 26.34 25.42 -27.48
N THR A 80 27.25 24.46 -27.51
CA THR A 80 27.90 24.01 -28.75
C THR A 80 26.97 23.10 -29.55
N SER A 81 27.14 23.08 -30.88
CA SER A 81 26.41 22.15 -31.77
C SER A 81 26.64 20.70 -31.37
N GLU A 82 27.86 20.35 -30.98
CA GLU A 82 28.21 19.01 -30.51
C GLU A 82 27.49 18.65 -29.20
N SER A 83 27.39 19.59 -28.25
CA SER A 83 26.61 19.37 -27.01
C SER A 83 25.13 19.15 -27.31
N LEU A 84 24.55 19.99 -28.18
CA LEU A 84 23.16 19.87 -28.61
C LEU A 84 22.87 18.55 -29.30
N GLU A 85 23.72 18.12 -30.24
CA GLU A 85 23.55 16.86 -30.96
C GLU A 85 23.57 15.68 -30.00
N ASN A 86 24.45 15.68 -29.01
CA ASN A 86 24.51 14.61 -28.02
C ASN A 86 23.30 14.60 -27.09
N LEU A 87 22.82 15.78 -26.67
CA LEU A 87 21.57 15.86 -25.92
C LEU A 87 20.39 15.35 -26.74
N GLN A 88 20.33 15.69 -28.04
CA GLN A 88 19.29 15.20 -28.94
C GLN A 88 19.37 13.68 -29.14
N ASN A 89 20.57 13.13 -29.25
CA ASN A 89 20.78 11.68 -29.34
C ASN A 89 20.28 10.97 -28.07
N GLU A 90 20.51 11.55 -26.89
CA GLU A 90 20.00 11.01 -25.63
C GLU A 90 18.47 11.11 -25.54
N VAL A 91 17.88 12.24 -25.92
CA VAL A 91 16.42 12.41 -26.02
C VAL A 91 15.82 11.34 -26.94
N ASN A 92 16.42 11.14 -28.12
CA ASN A 92 15.97 10.12 -29.09
C ASN A 92 16.08 8.71 -28.53
N ARG A 93 17.20 8.39 -27.86
CA ARG A 93 17.42 7.08 -27.23
C ARG A 93 16.38 6.78 -26.15
N LEU A 94 16.10 7.75 -25.27
CA LEU A 94 15.11 7.61 -24.22
C LEU A 94 13.68 7.55 -24.79
N TYR A 95 13.38 8.33 -25.82
CA TYR A 95 12.08 8.29 -26.50
C TYR A 95 11.81 6.94 -27.16
N GLU A 96 12.82 6.35 -27.80
CA GLU A 96 12.73 4.99 -28.35
C GLU A 96 12.44 3.97 -27.25
N MET A 97 13.19 4.01 -26.15
CA MET A 97 12.98 3.11 -25.01
C MET A 97 11.57 3.23 -24.41
N PHE A 98 11.08 4.47 -24.25
CA PHE A 98 9.77 4.72 -23.69
C PHE A 98 8.65 4.26 -24.66
N SER A 99 8.79 4.55 -25.95
CA SER A 99 7.85 4.09 -26.99
C SER A 99 7.77 2.57 -27.03
N GLN A 100 8.93 1.88 -26.98
CA GLN A 100 8.98 0.42 -26.92
C GLN A 100 8.36 -0.16 -25.66
N LEU A 101 8.59 0.47 -24.50
CA LEU A 101 7.97 0.04 -23.24
C LEU A 101 6.45 0.06 -23.35
N VAL A 102 5.88 1.18 -23.77
CA VAL A 102 4.43 1.35 -23.87
C VAL A 102 3.85 0.44 -24.95
N ALA A 103 4.47 0.36 -26.12
CA ALA A 103 4.04 -0.51 -27.21
C ALA A 103 3.90 -1.97 -26.75
N ARG A 104 4.93 -2.48 -26.05
CA ARG A 104 4.94 -3.84 -25.49
C ARG A 104 3.85 -4.06 -24.45
N ASN A 105 3.63 -3.05 -23.62
CA ASN A 105 2.69 -3.10 -22.50
C ASN A 105 1.23 -3.01 -22.94
N ARG A 106 0.95 -2.22 -23.98
CA ARG A 106 -0.38 -1.97 -24.52
C ARG A 106 -0.73 -2.82 -25.74
N ASN A 107 0.18 -3.70 -26.15
CA ASN A 107 0.06 -4.52 -27.35
C ASN A 107 -0.22 -3.69 -28.63
N LEU A 108 0.52 -2.58 -28.77
CA LEU A 108 0.49 -1.67 -29.91
C LEU A 108 1.82 -1.74 -30.66
N SER A 109 1.85 -1.30 -31.92
CA SER A 109 3.13 -1.12 -32.62
C SER A 109 3.86 0.11 -32.05
N VAL A 110 5.21 0.09 -32.11
CA VAL A 110 6.02 1.26 -31.75
C VAL A 110 5.65 2.47 -32.63
N GLU A 111 5.33 2.22 -33.90
CA GLU A 111 4.87 3.25 -34.83
C GLU A 111 3.55 3.88 -34.40
N ALA A 112 2.57 3.08 -33.94
CA ALA A 112 1.32 3.61 -33.42
C ALA A 112 1.54 4.53 -32.21
N ILE A 113 2.49 4.18 -31.32
CA ILE A 113 2.89 5.06 -30.22
C ILE A 113 3.55 6.34 -30.74
N LYS A 114 4.48 6.24 -31.69
CA LYS A 114 5.18 7.41 -32.23
C LYS A 114 4.26 8.36 -33.00
N ASN A 115 3.26 7.83 -33.69
CA ASN A 115 2.24 8.62 -34.41
C ASN A 115 1.34 9.42 -33.47
N THR A 116 1.41 9.19 -32.16
CA THR A 116 0.76 10.08 -31.18
C THR A 116 1.48 11.40 -30.98
N GLU A 117 2.74 11.51 -31.40
CA GLU A 117 3.58 12.72 -31.26
C GLU A 117 3.62 13.25 -29.81
N ALA A 118 3.61 12.33 -28.83
CA ALA A 118 3.53 12.64 -27.40
C ALA A 118 2.28 13.46 -27.00
N GLY A 119 1.19 13.33 -27.76
CA GLY A 119 -0.10 13.95 -27.48
C GLY A 119 -0.79 13.44 -26.22
N LEU A 120 -1.80 14.20 -25.77
CA LEU A 120 -2.67 13.85 -24.65
C LEU A 120 -3.99 13.29 -25.18
N TYR A 121 -4.48 12.22 -24.55
CA TYR A 121 -5.73 11.57 -24.93
C TYR A 121 -6.62 11.39 -23.72
N PHE A 122 -7.89 11.77 -23.86
CA PHE A 122 -8.82 11.90 -22.75
C PHE A 122 -9.95 10.90 -22.86
N GLY A 123 -10.36 10.31 -21.72
CA GLY A 123 -11.53 9.45 -21.61
C GLY A 123 -11.63 8.42 -22.73
N GLN A 124 -12.72 8.48 -23.50
CA GLN A 124 -12.99 7.52 -24.56
C GLN A 124 -11.95 7.52 -25.69
N ASN A 125 -11.37 8.68 -26.02
CA ASN A 125 -10.35 8.77 -27.08
C ASN A 125 -9.10 7.95 -26.72
N ALA A 126 -8.72 7.91 -25.44
CA ALA A 126 -7.62 7.09 -24.97
C ALA A 126 -7.89 5.59 -25.14
N VAL A 127 -9.15 5.18 -25.01
CA VAL A 127 -9.58 3.79 -25.23
C VAL A 127 -9.54 3.45 -26.72
N GLU A 128 -10.04 4.34 -27.57
CA GLU A 128 -10.09 4.14 -29.02
C GLU A 128 -8.71 3.93 -29.65
N ILE A 129 -7.68 4.60 -29.13
CA ILE A 129 -6.30 4.43 -29.59
C ILE A 129 -5.51 3.34 -28.85
N GLY A 130 -6.14 2.62 -27.91
CA GLY A 130 -5.54 1.51 -27.16
C GLY A 130 -4.66 1.88 -25.96
N LEU A 131 -4.61 3.17 -25.58
CA LEU A 131 -3.89 3.60 -24.38
C LEU A 131 -4.66 3.33 -23.07
N ALA A 132 -5.97 3.08 -23.16
CA ALA A 132 -6.78 2.63 -22.03
C ALA A 132 -7.68 1.45 -22.43
N ASP A 133 -8.10 0.67 -21.44
CA ASP A 133 -8.97 -0.49 -21.59
C ASP A 133 -10.45 -0.16 -21.33
N GLY A 134 -10.74 1.04 -20.81
CA GLY A 134 -12.11 1.49 -20.62
C GLY A 134 -12.23 2.75 -19.77
N VAL A 135 -13.44 3.29 -19.72
CA VAL A 135 -13.78 4.45 -18.90
C VAL A 135 -14.47 4.00 -17.60
N THR A 136 -13.89 4.33 -16.44
CA THR A 136 -14.51 4.14 -15.13
C THR A 136 -13.82 5.01 -14.07
N ILE A 137 -14.40 5.07 -12.87
CA ILE A 137 -13.82 5.73 -11.71
C ILE A 137 -13.54 4.70 -10.62
N PHE A 138 -12.62 5.02 -9.70
CA PHE A 138 -12.22 4.09 -8.64
C PHE A 138 -13.41 3.52 -7.86
N SER A 139 -14.37 4.35 -7.44
CA SER A 139 -15.54 3.90 -6.67
C SER A 139 -16.41 2.92 -7.45
N GLU A 140 -16.66 3.17 -8.74
CA GLU A 140 -17.40 2.24 -9.59
C GLU A 140 -16.64 0.95 -9.85
N PHE A 141 -15.33 1.03 -10.04
CA PHE A 141 -14.49 -0.15 -10.29
C PHE A 141 -14.50 -1.09 -9.09
N ILE A 142 -14.36 -0.56 -7.87
CA ILE A 142 -14.42 -1.36 -6.63
C ILE A 142 -15.83 -1.95 -6.44
N ASN A 143 -16.88 -1.14 -6.59
CA ASN A 143 -18.26 -1.60 -6.40
C ASN A 143 -18.70 -2.65 -7.46
N LYS A 144 -18.16 -2.59 -8.68
CA LYS A 144 -18.35 -3.63 -9.71
C LYS A 144 -17.44 -4.83 -9.50
N GLY A 145 -16.23 -4.62 -8.98
CA GLY A 145 -15.22 -5.64 -8.69
C GLY A 145 -15.66 -6.69 -7.68
N ASP A 146 -16.57 -6.35 -6.75
CA ASP A 146 -17.22 -7.32 -5.86
C ASP A 146 -18.04 -8.40 -6.62
N LYS A 147 -18.51 -8.09 -7.83
CA LYS A 147 -19.30 -9.02 -8.65
C LYS A 147 -18.45 -9.80 -9.66
N THR A 148 -17.51 -9.15 -10.35
CA THR A 148 -16.76 -9.76 -11.46
C THR A 148 -15.36 -10.28 -11.10
N MET A 149 -14.70 -9.77 -10.05
CA MET A 149 -13.43 -10.34 -9.59
C MET A 149 -13.65 -11.73 -8.96
N THR A 150 -14.80 -11.91 -8.33
CA THR A 150 -15.28 -13.18 -7.74
C THR A 150 -15.59 -14.25 -8.79
N GLU A 151 -15.98 -13.86 -10.01
CA GLU A 151 -16.30 -14.79 -11.11
C GLU A 151 -15.06 -15.20 -11.91
N GLN A 152 -14.12 -14.28 -12.16
CA GLN A 152 -12.90 -14.59 -12.90
C GLN A 152 -11.87 -15.40 -12.09
N LEU A 153 -11.92 -15.37 -10.76
CA LEU A 153 -11.10 -16.23 -9.91
C LEU A 153 -11.57 -17.71 -9.88
N LYS A 154 -12.76 -18.01 -10.40
CA LYS A 154 -13.32 -19.37 -10.46
C LYS A 154 -12.89 -20.19 -11.68
N ALA A 155 -12.33 -19.56 -12.72
CA ALA A 155 -12.20 -20.19 -14.04
C ALA A 155 -10.85 -20.88 -14.34
N GLU A 156 -9.79 -20.72 -13.53
CA GLU A 156 -8.43 -21.07 -14.00
C GLU A 156 -7.54 -21.98 -13.14
N GLN A 157 -7.98 -22.62 -12.05
CA GLN A 157 -7.18 -23.71 -11.46
C GLN A 157 -8.00 -24.88 -10.90
N PRO A 158 -7.66 -26.14 -11.25
CA PRO A 158 -8.13 -27.32 -10.54
C PRO A 158 -7.24 -27.54 -9.31
N ARG A 159 -7.75 -27.18 -8.14
CA ARG A 159 -7.33 -27.75 -6.85
C ARG A 159 -8.56 -27.76 -5.95
N GLU A 160 -8.77 -28.89 -5.28
CA GLU A 160 -9.87 -29.17 -4.35
C GLU A 160 -10.37 -27.90 -3.62
N GLN A 161 -11.55 -27.41 -4.03
CA GLN A 161 -12.16 -26.22 -3.43
C GLN A 161 -13.42 -26.64 -2.68
N ALA A 162 -13.37 -26.46 -1.35
CA ALA A 162 -14.58 -26.26 -0.57
C ALA A 162 -15.35 -25.06 -1.17
N THR A 163 -16.65 -25.23 -1.34
CA THR A 163 -17.53 -24.32 -2.08
C THR A 163 -17.56 -22.92 -1.48
N SER A 164 -18.00 -21.91 -2.25
CA SER A 164 -18.23 -20.55 -1.72
C SER A 164 -19.23 -20.54 -0.54
N GLU A 165 -20.12 -21.53 -0.48
CA GLU A 165 -21.02 -21.77 0.66
C GLU A 165 -20.25 -22.28 1.88
N ASP A 166 -19.25 -23.14 1.71
CA ASP A 166 -18.40 -23.65 2.81
C ASP A 166 -17.54 -22.56 3.43
N LEU A 167 -17.01 -21.63 2.64
CA LEU A 167 -16.26 -20.48 3.15
C LEU A 167 -17.18 -19.50 3.89
N ILE A 168 -18.35 -19.18 3.35
CA ILE A 168 -19.35 -18.34 4.02
C ILE A 168 -19.83 -19.01 5.31
N ALA A 169 -20.06 -20.33 5.30
CA ALA A 169 -20.40 -21.10 6.48
C ALA A 169 -19.27 -21.09 7.51
N LYS A 170 -18.01 -21.21 7.08
CA LYS A 170 -16.83 -21.14 7.95
C LYS A 170 -16.67 -19.75 8.57
N TYR A 171 -16.85 -18.68 7.80
CA TYR A 171 -16.81 -17.30 8.31
C TYR A 171 -17.97 -17.01 9.27
N LYS A 172 -19.20 -17.47 8.96
CA LYS A 172 -20.34 -17.35 9.88
C LYS A 172 -20.12 -18.13 11.18
N LYS A 173 -19.56 -19.34 11.08
CA LYS A 173 -19.20 -20.16 12.25
C LYS A 173 -18.14 -19.46 13.10
N TYR A 174 -17.06 -18.97 12.47
CA TYR A 174 -16.00 -18.23 13.15
C TYR A 174 -16.51 -16.93 13.79
N GLN A 175 -17.38 -16.18 13.10
CA GLN A 175 -18.00 -14.98 13.64
C GLN A 175 -18.87 -15.28 14.85
N ALA A 176 -19.68 -16.34 14.81
CA ALA A 176 -20.49 -16.78 15.94
C ALA A 176 -19.62 -17.19 17.13
N GLU A 177 -18.50 -17.88 16.88
CA GLU A 177 -17.55 -18.33 17.89
C GLU A 177 -16.86 -17.16 18.59
N VAL A 178 -16.36 -16.18 17.83
CA VAL A 178 -15.77 -14.95 18.39
C VAL A 178 -16.79 -14.15 19.20
N LEU A 179 -18.05 -14.08 18.75
CA LEU A 179 -19.10 -13.38 19.50
C LEU A 179 -19.39 -14.06 20.84
N GLU A 180 -19.34 -15.38 20.89
CA GLU A 180 -19.58 -16.15 22.11
C GLU A 180 -18.39 -16.04 23.07
N ILE A 181 -17.16 -16.06 22.57
CA ILE A 181 -15.97 -15.77 23.37
C ILE A 181 -16.04 -14.35 23.96
N ALA A 182 -16.47 -13.36 23.17
CA ALA A 182 -16.67 -12.00 23.65
C ALA A 182 -17.72 -11.92 24.78
N ARG A 183 -18.82 -12.69 24.68
CA ARG A 183 -19.82 -12.80 25.75
C ARG A 183 -19.24 -13.43 27.00
N LEU A 184 -18.51 -14.54 26.88
CA LEU A 184 -17.88 -15.21 28.03
C LEU A 184 -16.89 -14.30 28.75
N CYS A 185 -16.06 -13.57 28.00
CA CYS A 185 -15.12 -12.59 28.56
C CYS A 185 -15.86 -11.48 29.33
N ASN A 186 -16.94 -10.94 28.76
CA ASN A 186 -17.74 -9.92 29.41
C ASN A 186 -18.46 -10.44 30.67
N LEU A 187 -19.07 -11.62 30.61
CA LEU A 187 -19.78 -12.22 31.76
C LEU A 187 -18.83 -12.54 32.91
N SER A 188 -17.60 -12.94 32.58
CA SER A 188 -16.52 -13.19 33.53
C SER A 188 -15.85 -11.91 34.05
N LYS A 189 -16.31 -10.73 33.60
CA LYS A 189 -15.74 -9.40 33.91
C LYS A 189 -14.26 -9.27 33.52
N MET A 190 -13.89 -9.84 32.37
CA MET A 190 -12.54 -9.85 31.80
C MET A 190 -12.56 -9.54 30.30
N PRO A 191 -13.09 -8.38 29.87
CA PRO A 191 -13.19 -8.03 28.45
C PRO A 191 -11.83 -7.97 27.72
N GLU A 192 -10.75 -7.68 28.44
CA GLU A 192 -9.38 -7.59 27.92
C GLU A 192 -8.85 -8.93 27.37
N LYS A 193 -9.38 -10.06 27.86
CA LYS A 193 -8.99 -11.41 27.41
C LYS A 193 -9.48 -11.74 26.01
N LEU A 194 -10.45 -10.99 25.47
CA LEU A 194 -11.01 -11.26 24.15
C LEU A 194 -9.94 -11.21 23.06
N LEU A 195 -9.11 -10.16 23.05
CA LEU A 195 -8.08 -9.99 22.03
C LEU A 195 -7.05 -11.12 22.11
N GLU A 196 -6.64 -11.49 23.33
CA GLU A 196 -5.70 -12.59 23.57
C GLU A 196 -6.25 -13.94 23.06
N PHE A 197 -7.52 -14.24 23.34
CA PHE A 197 -8.14 -15.48 22.87
C PHE A 197 -8.31 -15.53 21.35
N VAL A 198 -8.63 -14.40 20.72
CA VAL A 198 -8.71 -14.30 19.26
C VAL A 198 -7.33 -14.45 18.61
N GLU A 199 -6.30 -13.79 19.14
CA GLU A 199 -4.93 -13.89 18.63
C GLU A 199 -4.34 -15.30 18.77
N GLN A 200 -4.66 -15.99 19.87
CA GLN A 200 -4.23 -17.37 20.12
C GLN A 200 -5.11 -18.41 19.42
N GLY A 201 -6.19 -17.99 18.73
CA GLY A 201 -7.11 -18.89 18.04
C GLY A 201 -7.85 -19.85 18.97
N LYS A 202 -8.14 -19.44 20.21
CA LYS A 202 -8.85 -20.27 21.19
C LYS A 202 -10.29 -20.51 20.76
N ASN A 203 -10.77 -21.74 20.97
CA ASN A 203 -12.18 -22.04 20.81
C ASN A 203 -13.00 -21.67 22.06
N VAL A 204 -14.32 -21.70 21.97
CA VAL A 204 -15.25 -21.31 23.06
C VAL A 204 -15.04 -22.13 24.34
N GLU A 205 -14.69 -23.41 24.22
CA GLU A 205 -14.52 -24.30 25.36
C GLU A 205 -13.19 -24.02 26.07
N GLU A 206 -12.10 -23.87 25.32
CA GLU A 206 -10.81 -23.45 25.86
C GLU A 206 -10.88 -22.08 26.54
N ALA A 207 -11.56 -21.12 25.91
CA ALA A 207 -11.77 -19.79 26.50
C ALA A 207 -12.59 -19.89 27.80
N ARG A 208 -13.62 -20.73 27.84
CA ARG A 208 -14.44 -20.97 29.05
C ARG A 208 -13.61 -21.59 30.16
N ASP A 209 -12.82 -22.61 29.87
CA ASP A 209 -12.01 -23.31 30.87
C ASP A 209 -10.93 -22.41 31.45
N ILE A 210 -10.29 -21.58 30.62
CA ILE A 210 -9.30 -20.58 31.08
C ILE A 210 -9.98 -19.51 31.94
N LEU A 211 -11.15 -19.01 31.56
CA LEU A 211 -11.86 -18.01 32.37
C LEU A 211 -12.32 -18.62 33.70
N MET A 212 -12.82 -19.85 33.69
CA MET A 212 -13.26 -20.55 34.89
C MET A 212 -12.10 -20.88 35.84
N SER A 213 -10.93 -21.26 35.33
CA SER A 213 -9.75 -21.50 36.18
C SER A 213 -9.28 -20.21 36.84
N ILE A 214 -9.22 -19.10 36.10
CA ILE A 214 -8.87 -17.78 36.67
C ILE A 214 -9.89 -17.34 37.72
N LEU A 215 -11.19 -17.56 37.48
CA LEU A 215 -12.23 -17.25 38.45
C LEU A 215 -12.14 -18.14 39.70
N ALA A 216 -11.86 -19.44 39.53
CA ALA A 216 -11.67 -20.40 40.61
C ALA A 216 -10.47 -20.03 41.50
N GLU A 217 -9.34 -19.62 40.89
CA GLU A 217 -8.16 -19.11 41.60
C GLU A 217 -8.49 -17.82 42.37
N ARG A 218 -9.30 -16.92 41.79
CA ARG A 218 -9.78 -15.72 42.50
C ARG A 218 -10.66 -16.08 43.69
N THR A 219 -11.48 -17.13 43.60
CA THR A 219 -12.34 -17.57 44.71
C THR A 219 -11.53 -18.24 45.80
N THR A 220 -10.60 -19.14 45.46
CA THR A 220 -9.70 -19.79 46.45
C THR A 220 -8.80 -18.77 47.15
N LYS A 221 -8.27 -17.78 46.43
CA LYS A 221 -7.47 -16.70 47.03
C LYS A 221 -8.29 -15.81 47.98
N THR A 222 -9.59 -15.67 47.72
CA THR A 222 -10.51 -14.93 48.60
C THR A 222 -10.91 -15.75 49.83
N GLU A 223 -11.08 -17.07 49.71
CA GLU A 223 -11.36 -17.99 50.83
C GLU A 223 -10.14 -18.19 51.76
N ILE A 224 -8.92 -18.22 51.22
CA ILE A 224 -7.69 -18.26 52.04
C ILE A 224 -7.57 -16.96 52.86
N LEU A 225 -7.96 -15.81 52.29
CA LEU A 225 -7.97 -14.54 53.03
C LEU A 225 -9.04 -14.49 54.12
N SER A 226 -10.16 -15.21 53.99
CA SER A 226 -11.24 -15.24 54.99
C SER A 226 -11.04 -16.30 56.09
N THR A 227 -10.11 -17.24 55.90
CA THR A 227 -9.81 -18.32 56.86
C THR A 227 -8.58 -18.06 57.72
N ILE A 228 -7.88 -16.94 57.54
CA ILE A 228 -6.91 -16.46 58.54
C ILE A 228 -7.70 -16.14 59.81
N PRO A 229 -7.41 -16.77 60.97
CA PRO A 229 -8.09 -16.41 62.21
C PRO A 229 -7.86 -14.92 62.45
N GLN A 230 -8.94 -14.17 62.68
CA GLN A 230 -8.83 -12.88 63.37
C GLN A 230 -8.41 -13.17 64.82
N SER A 231 -7.15 -13.60 65.03
CA SER A 231 -6.53 -13.45 66.35
C SER A 231 -6.38 -11.96 66.54
N SER A 232 -7.31 -11.44 67.34
CA SER A 232 -7.52 -10.04 67.66
C SER A 232 -6.19 -9.30 67.89
N SER A 233 -6.13 -8.08 67.38
CA SER A 233 -5.10 -7.08 67.66
C SER A 233 -4.93 -6.76 69.15
N GLU A 234 -5.76 -7.33 70.03
CA GLU A 234 -5.69 -7.16 71.49
C GLU A 234 -4.60 -8.03 72.15
N ASP A 235 -4.33 -9.24 71.65
CA ASP A 235 -3.32 -10.14 72.26
C ASP A 235 -1.88 -9.65 72.06
N LEU A 236 -1.59 -9.02 70.92
CA LEU A 236 -0.26 -8.46 70.63
C LEU A 236 0.03 -7.18 71.43
N MET A 237 -0.99 -6.38 71.74
CA MET A 237 -0.85 -5.17 72.57
C MET A 237 -0.66 -5.52 74.06
N MET A 238 -1.27 -6.61 74.57
CA MET A 238 -1.10 -7.04 75.95
C MET A 238 0.28 -7.67 76.23
N GLN A 239 0.89 -8.33 75.24
CA GLN A 239 2.25 -8.87 75.40
C GLN A 239 3.33 -7.77 75.35
N ALA A 240 3.12 -6.67 74.62
CA ALA A 240 4.06 -5.55 74.59
C ALA A 240 4.04 -4.69 75.87
N ALA A 241 2.92 -4.67 76.61
CA ALA A 241 2.80 -3.89 77.84
C ALA A 241 3.45 -4.57 79.07
N LYS A 242 3.51 -5.90 79.12
CA LYS A 242 4.14 -6.63 80.25
C LYS A 242 5.67 -6.60 80.24
N THR A 243 6.30 -6.30 79.10
CA THR A 243 7.78 -6.27 79.00
C THR A 243 8.38 -4.92 79.36
N ARG A 244 7.58 -3.85 79.54
CA ARG A 244 8.06 -2.51 79.92
C ARG A 244 8.01 -2.21 81.42
N HIS A 245 7.73 -3.20 82.27
CA HIS A 245 7.68 -3.00 83.73
C HIS A 245 8.59 -3.93 84.54
N ASN A 246 9.53 -4.63 83.89
CA ASN A 246 10.47 -5.52 84.58
C ASN A 246 11.90 -5.49 83.99
N SER A 247 12.38 -4.33 83.55
CA SER A 247 13.80 -4.05 83.27
C SER A 247 14.09 -2.56 83.40
#